data_AF-A0A316ZCP1-F1
#
_entry.id   AF-A0A316ZCP1-F1
#
_cell.length_a   1.000
_cell.length_b   1.000
_cell.length_c   1.000
_cell.angle_alpha   90.00
_cell.angle_beta   90.00
_cell.angle_gamma   90.00
#
_symmetry.space_group_name_H-M   'P 1'
#
loop_
_entity.id
_entity.type
_entity.pdbx_description
1 polymer ?
#
loop_
_entity_poly.entity_id
_entity_poly.type
_entity_poly.pdbx_seq_one_letter_code
_entity_poly.pdbx_strand_id
1 'polypeptide(L)'
;MSPSASPGPAAPASAASRSPSRSPSPGLTTLYPPPPASAARWTPANMARLAVLQAWHAARPQLDGWAALAPHERIAAQNDVLRAAAAEEGAAPAANGTSTPDDERLSSAVLGDEAPEVAWDVLAEMDAPRLDWIEQDGAYWTWGERWEITPPAPTLEGSGVPCLYDATEPDRRVSLQALLRTFLMAHLALVDALTHPPREYTAWQADEQAPGGQVAVLRSTAMDQWEHARSAIINMQHLVNELRPRQAREALKQTMRDQLDRRRAETALLRSRCAEVRQEIADVRTALGTVRVPGQDAAMADGSMRPV
;
A
#
# COMPACT_ATOMS: atom_id res chain seq x y z
N MET A 1 -52.55 20.29 60.99
CA MET A 1 -51.31 19.65 61.49
C MET A 1 -50.16 20.20 60.66
N SER A 2 -49.44 21.19 61.20
CA SER A 2 -48.17 21.74 60.69
C SER A 2 -47.04 20.69 60.85
N PRO A 3 -45.84 20.80 60.24
CA PRO A 3 -44.87 21.93 60.31
C PRO A 3 -44.30 22.34 58.91
N SER A 4 -43.83 23.56 58.59
CA SER A 4 -42.81 24.48 59.16
C SER A 4 -41.35 23.98 59.07
N ALA A 5 -40.57 24.49 58.10
CA ALA A 5 -39.26 25.16 58.31
C ALA A 5 -38.56 25.47 56.96
N SER A 6 -38.01 26.67 56.87
CA SER A 6 -37.14 27.21 55.80
C SER A 6 -35.69 27.32 56.36
N PRO A 7 -34.74 28.07 55.76
CA PRO A 7 -33.59 27.62 54.97
C PRO A 7 -32.20 27.84 55.66
N GLY A 8 -31.09 27.42 55.03
CA GLY A 8 -29.73 27.81 55.46
C GLY A 8 -28.57 27.30 54.57
N PRO A 9 -27.40 27.96 54.54
CA PRO A 9 -26.67 28.28 53.31
C PRO A 9 -25.18 27.83 53.22
N ALA A 10 -24.60 28.12 52.04
CA ALA A 10 -23.19 28.44 51.75
C ALA A 10 -22.18 27.33 51.32
N ALA A 11 -21.45 27.71 50.25
CA ALA A 11 -20.40 27.04 49.47
C ALA A 11 -19.05 26.90 50.25
N PRO A 12 -17.85 26.57 49.68
CA PRO A 12 -17.48 26.29 48.28
C PRO A 12 -16.46 25.13 48.01
N ALA A 13 -16.27 24.88 46.72
CA ALA A 13 -15.10 24.34 46.00
C ALA A 13 -13.97 23.62 46.75
N SER A 14 -13.65 22.39 46.29
CA SER A 14 -12.27 21.95 46.12
C SER A 14 -12.12 21.26 44.78
N ALA A 15 -11.40 21.93 43.88
CA ALA A 15 -10.97 21.41 42.59
C ALA A 15 -9.79 20.46 42.82
N ALA A 16 -10.03 19.15 42.62
CA ALA A 16 -8.97 18.16 42.53
C ALA A 16 -8.99 17.53 41.13
N SER A 17 -7.95 17.88 40.37
CA SER A 17 -7.34 17.16 39.25
C SER A 17 -8.02 15.88 38.78
N ARG A 18 -8.63 15.93 37.58
CA ARG A 18 -9.00 14.73 36.82
C ARG A 18 -7.92 14.45 35.77
N SER A 19 -7.03 13.51 36.09
CA SER A 19 -6.31 12.73 35.07
C SER A 19 -7.31 11.78 34.40
N PRO A 20 -7.43 11.71 33.06
CA PRO A 20 -8.30 10.72 32.45
C PRO A 20 -7.49 9.46 32.09
N SER A 21 -7.20 8.60 33.07
CA SER A 21 -7.00 7.17 32.76
C SER A 21 -8.39 6.56 32.52
N ARG A 22 -8.94 6.78 31.32
CA ARG A 22 -10.24 6.20 30.95
C ARG A 22 -10.03 4.73 30.58
N SER A 23 -10.04 3.85 31.57
CA SER A 23 -10.32 2.43 31.31
C SER A 23 -11.69 2.32 30.61
N PRO A 24 -11.82 1.50 29.55
CA PRO A 24 -13.08 1.39 28.82
C PRO A 24 -14.17 0.80 29.73
N SER A 25 -15.25 1.54 29.90
CA SER A 25 -16.43 1.10 30.65
C SER A 25 -17.08 -0.11 29.96
N PRO A 26 -17.49 -1.16 30.68
CA PRO A 26 -18.22 -2.29 30.12
C PRO A 26 -19.67 -1.87 29.92
N GLY A 27 -20.00 -1.23 28.79
CA GLY A 27 -21.37 -0.73 28.62
C GLY A 27 -21.75 -0.14 27.27
N LEU A 28 -20.92 -0.26 26.24
CA LEU A 28 -21.29 0.10 24.87
C LEU A 28 -21.14 -1.15 23.99
N THR A 29 -22.27 -1.79 23.73
CA THR A 29 -22.39 -2.96 22.85
C THR A 29 -22.24 -2.51 21.39
N THR A 30 -21.05 -2.07 20.99
CA THR A 30 -20.71 -1.86 19.59
C THR A 30 -20.21 -3.17 19.01
N LEU A 31 -20.73 -3.59 17.86
CA LEU A 31 -20.27 -4.81 17.14
C LEU A 31 -18.77 -4.77 16.78
N TYR A 32 -18.17 -3.58 16.80
CA TYR A 32 -16.78 -3.34 16.43
C TYR A 32 -15.96 -2.91 17.65
N PRO A 33 -14.72 -3.40 17.80
CA PRO A 33 -13.83 -2.94 18.84
C PRO A 33 -13.48 -1.46 18.62
N PRO A 34 -13.27 -0.67 19.70
CA PRO A 34 -12.75 0.68 19.57
C PRO A 34 -11.35 0.66 18.95
N PRO A 35 -10.91 1.76 18.30
CA PRO A 35 -9.55 1.88 17.80
C PRO A 35 -8.51 1.68 18.92
N PRO A 36 -7.29 1.24 18.60
CA PRO A 36 -6.25 1.02 19.58
C PRO A 36 -5.92 2.32 20.34
N ALA A 37 -5.51 2.19 21.60
CA ALA A 37 -5.20 3.33 22.47
C ALA A 37 -4.09 4.24 21.90
N SER A 38 -3.21 3.71 21.05
CA SER A 38 -2.17 4.47 20.35
C SER A 38 -2.75 5.54 19.41
N ALA A 39 -3.96 5.34 18.86
CA ALA A 39 -4.60 6.29 17.95
C ALA A 39 -4.77 7.69 18.57
N ALA A 40 -5.02 7.77 19.89
CA ALA A 40 -5.13 9.05 20.59
C ALA A 40 -3.80 9.83 20.70
N ARG A 41 -2.67 9.16 20.48
CA ARG A 41 -1.32 9.75 20.58
C ARG A 41 -0.86 10.40 19.27
N TRP A 42 -1.54 10.15 18.15
CA TRP A 42 -1.27 10.75 16.84
C TRP A 42 -1.81 12.18 16.77
N THR A 43 -1.11 13.10 17.44
CA THR A 43 -1.40 14.54 17.39
C THR A 43 -0.36 15.25 16.53
N PRO A 44 -0.68 16.40 15.89
CA PRO A 44 0.28 17.19 15.13
C PRO A 44 1.55 17.51 15.92
N ALA A 45 1.39 17.80 17.22
CA ALA A 45 2.50 18.07 18.12
C ALA A 45 3.42 16.86 18.32
N ASN A 46 2.85 15.65 18.49
CA ASN A 46 3.64 14.43 18.65
C ASN A 46 4.29 13.99 17.34
N MET A 47 3.66 14.26 16.19
CA MET A 47 4.28 14.01 14.88
C MET A 47 5.51 14.89 14.66
N ALA A 48 5.47 16.17 15.06
CA ALA A 48 6.65 17.04 14.99
C ALA A 48 7.79 16.53 15.89
N ARG A 49 7.48 16.09 17.11
CA ARG A 49 8.46 15.46 18.02
C ARG A 49 9.05 14.17 17.43
N LEU A 50 8.21 13.34 16.82
CA LEU A 50 8.65 12.12 16.14
C LEU A 50 9.60 12.45 14.99
N ALA A 51 9.30 13.47 14.18
CA ALA A 51 10.17 13.89 13.07
C ALA A 51 11.56 14.34 13.55
N VAL A 52 11.63 15.10 14.66
CA VAL A 52 12.90 15.50 15.29
C VAL A 52 13.69 14.27 15.76
N LEU A 53 13.03 13.31 16.42
CA LEU A 53 13.68 12.09 16.89
C LEU A 53 14.17 11.23 15.72
N GLN A 54 13.35 11.03 14.69
CA GLN A 54 13.72 10.28 13.49
C GLN A 54 14.90 10.94 12.76
N ALA A 55 14.93 12.28 12.66
CA ALA A 55 16.05 13.01 12.09
C ALA A 55 17.34 12.84 12.93
N TRP A 56 17.23 12.88 14.26
CA TRP A 56 18.34 12.65 15.18
C TRP A 56 18.93 11.23 15.03
N HIS A 57 18.07 10.21 14.94
CA HIS A 57 18.47 8.82 14.72
C HIS A 57 19.07 8.60 13.33
N ALA A 58 18.47 9.17 12.29
CA ALA A 58 18.98 9.08 10.92
C ALA A 58 20.37 9.69 10.75
N ALA A 59 20.69 10.74 11.51
CA ALA A 59 22.02 11.36 11.51
C ALA A 59 23.10 10.52 12.23
N ARG A 60 22.72 9.56 13.08
CA ARG A 60 23.65 8.80 13.95
C ARG A 60 23.38 7.29 14.01
N PRO A 61 23.39 6.58 12.86
CA PRO A 61 23.06 5.15 12.83
C PRO A 61 24.09 4.27 13.56
N GLN A 62 25.36 4.67 13.69
CA GLN A 62 26.39 3.85 14.36
C GLN A 62 26.38 3.96 15.90
N LEU A 63 25.75 5.00 16.45
CA LEU A 63 25.66 5.23 17.90
C LEU A 63 24.33 4.72 18.48
N ASP A 64 23.54 4.04 17.66
CA ASP A 64 22.15 3.75 17.95
C ASP A 64 21.98 2.52 18.87
N GLY A 65 22.52 2.64 20.08
CA GLY A 65 22.29 1.75 21.21
C GLY A 65 20.92 1.98 21.87
N TRP A 66 20.05 2.78 21.25
CA TRP A 66 18.74 3.16 21.78
C TRP A 66 17.86 1.94 22.07
N ALA A 67 17.93 0.91 21.23
CA ALA A 67 17.22 -0.35 21.44
C ALA A 67 17.71 -1.15 22.66
N ALA A 68 18.95 -0.92 23.12
CA ALA A 68 19.55 -1.61 24.27
C ALA A 68 19.28 -0.91 25.62
N LEU A 69 18.85 0.36 25.60
CA LEU A 69 18.52 1.13 26.80
C LEU A 69 17.20 0.66 27.44
N ALA A 70 17.13 0.75 28.76
CA ALA A 70 15.89 0.45 29.48
C ALA A 70 14.79 1.48 29.13
N PRO A 71 13.50 1.12 29.21
CA PRO A 71 12.41 2.01 28.78
C PRO A 71 12.41 3.40 29.44
N HIS A 72 12.79 3.49 30.72
CA HIS A 72 12.88 4.76 31.44
C HIS A 72 14.07 5.61 30.99
N GLU A 73 15.20 4.99 30.64
CA GLU A 73 16.40 5.65 30.13
C GLU A 73 16.16 6.20 28.72
N ARG A 74 15.37 5.48 27.89
CA ARG A 74 14.94 5.97 26.58
C ARG A 74 14.09 7.22 26.67
N ILE A 75 13.15 7.26 27.61
CA ILE A 75 12.30 8.44 27.85
C ILE A 75 13.16 9.64 28.29
N ALA A 76 14.15 9.43 29.16
CA ALA A 76 15.07 10.48 29.59
C ALA A 76 15.91 11.01 28.40
N ALA A 77 16.55 10.11 27.65
CA ALA A 77 17.33 10.48 26.47
C ALA A 77 16.48 11.18 25.39
N GLN A 78 15.23 10.74 25.18
CA GLN A 78 14.28 11.37 24.28
C GLN A 78 14.00 12.82 24.71
N ASN A 79 13.69 13.04 25.98
CA ASN A 79 13.39 14.38 26.49
C ASN A 79 14.64 15.28 26.43
N ASP A 80 15.84 14.73 26.60
CA ASP A 80 17.09 15.47 26.41
C ASP A 80 17.30 15.88 24.94
N VAL A 81 17.02 14.98 23.99
CA VAL A 81 17.09 15.29 22.54
C VAL A 81 16.06 16.35 22.15
N LEU A 82 14.83 16.22 22.63
CA LEU A 82 13.77 17.19 22.36
C LEU A 82 14.09 18.57 22.99
N ARG A 83 14.70 18.59 24.18
CA ARG A 83 15.17 19.82 24.84
C ARG A 83 16.32 20.47 24.07
N ALA A 84 17.27 19.68 23.58
CA ALA A 84 18.37 20.17 22.76
C ALA A 84 17.86 20.78 21.43
N ALA A 85 16.91 20.11 20.77
CA ALA A 85 16.29 20.61 19.54
C ALA A 85 15.49 21.91 19.77
N ALA A 86 14.72 21.99 20.87
CA ALA A 86 14.01 23.22 21.24
C ALA A 86 14.98 24.39 21.54
N ALA A 87 16.12 24.10 22.18
CA ALA A 87 17.15 25.11 22.45
C ALA A 87 17.88 25.58 21.16
N GLU A 88 18.06 24.68 20.18
CA GLU A 88 18.64 25.03 18.88
C GLU A 88 17.68 25.86 18.01
N GLU A 89 16.38 25.55 18.01
CA GLU A 89 15.36 26.37 17.32
C GLU A 89 15.16 27.75 18.00
N GLY A 90 15.27 27.83 19.32
CA GLY A 90 15.27 29.10 20.06
C GLY A 90 16.54 29.96 19.82
N ALA A 91 17.64 29.35 19.36
CA ALA A 91 18.92 30.01 19.11
C ALA A 91 19.21 30.29 17.63
N ALA A 92 18.41 29.77 16.70
CA ALA A 92 18.63 29.96 15.26
C ALA A 92 18.05 31.30 14.75
N PRO A 93 18.88 32.27 14.29
CA PRO A 93 18.37 33.39 13.54
C PRO A 93 17.91 32.91 12.16
N ALA A 94 16.74 33.36 11.74
CA ALA A 94 16.13 33.08 10.44
C ALA A 94 17.14 33.16 9.28
N ALA A 95 17.51 32.02 8.70
CA ALA A 95 18.24 31.98 7.44
C ALA A 95 18.01 30.67 6.67
N ASN A 96 17.22 30.80 5.59
CA ASN A 96 17.24 30.07 4.32
C ASN A 96 17.14 28.54 4.30
N GLY A 97 16.01 28.04 3.77
CA GLY A 97 16.05 26.91 2.83
C GLY A 97 14.87 25.94 2.87
N THR A 98 13.81 26.26 2.14
CA THR A 98 12.92 25.27 1.48
C THR A 98 12.09 24.34 2.37
N SER A 99 11.50 24.85 3.45
CA SER A 99 10.36 24.21 4.12
C SER A 99 9.04 24.73 3.54
N THR A 100 8.10 23.82 3.29
CA THR A 100 6.72 24.14 2.92
C THR A 100 6.12 25.01 4.03
N PRO A 101 5.32 26.07 3.73
CA PRO A 101 4.83 27.01 4.73
C PRO A 101 3.93 26.38 5.83
N ASP A 102 3.46 25.15 5.62
CA ASP A 102 2.74 24.37 6.63
C ASP A 102 3.70 23.68 7.64
N ASP A 103 4.93 23.34 7.24
CA ASP A 103 5.93 22.69 8.11
C ASP A 103 6.53 23.67 9.13
N GLU A 104 6.81 24.92 8.72
CA GLU A 104 7.34 25.97 9.61
C GLU A 104 6.34 26.43 10.68
N ARG A 105 5.05 26.32 10.38
CA ARG A 105 3.97 26.65 11.33
C ARG A 105 3.74 25.55 12.36
N LEU A 106 4.00 24.29 12.00
CA LEU A 106 3.91 23.17 12.94
C LEU A 106 5.15 23.07 13.85
N SER A 107 6.35 23.39 13.37
CA SER A 107 7.57 23.37 14.19
C SER A 107 7.58 24.50 15.22
N SER A 108 7.33 25.74 14.78
CA SER A 108 7.34 26.95 15.63
C SER A 108 6.28 26.95 16.75
N ALA A 109 5.10 26.38 16.51
CA ALA A 109 3.99 26.42 17.47
C ALA A 109 4.04 25.29 18.53
N VAL A 110 4.86 24.26 18.32
CA VAL A 110 4.85 23.01 19.11
C VAL A 110 6.04 22.89 20.07
N LEU A 111 7.16 23.54 19.75
CA LEU A 111 8.41 23.54 20.54
C LEU A 111 8.59 24.82 21.37
N GLY A 112 7.49 25.52 21.70
CA GLY A 112 7.53 26.63 22.66
C GLY A 112 8.01 26.18 24.04
N ASP A 113 8.63 27.12 24.77
CA ASP A 113 9.41 27.01 26.03
C ASP A 113 8.83 26.15 27.19
N GLU A 114 7.59 25.68 27.08
CA GLU A 114 6.94 24.78 28.04
C GLU A 114 6.33 23.54 27.36
N ALA A 115 7.11 22.84 26.54
CA ALA A 115 6.70 21.50 26.10
C ALA A 115 6.74 20.54 27.32
N PRO A 116 5.60 20.03 27.81
CA PRO A 116 5.58 19.12 28.95
C PRO A 116 6.38 17.86 28.61
N GLU A 117 7.23 17.42 29.55
CA GLU A 117 8.03 16.21 29.40
C GLU A 117 7.15 15.03 28.98
N VAL A 118 7.55 14.34 27.92
CA VAL A 118 6.77 13.23 27.42
C VAL A 118 7.08 12.02 28.29
N ALA A 119 6.11 11.58 29.08
CA ALA A 119 6.27 10.48 30.04
C ALA A 119 6.28 9.07 29.38
N TRP A 120 6.28 9.01 28.05
CA TRP A 120 6.20 7.78 27.27
C TRP A 120 7.16 7.83 26.07
N ASP A 121 7.49 6.65 25.57
CA ASP A 121 8.46 6.46 24.47
C ASP A 121 7.76 6.74 23.13
N VAL A 122 8.01 7.93 22.56
CA VAL A 122 7.39 8.42 21.33
C VAL A 122 7.82 7.56 20.14
N LEU A 123 9.10 7.20 20.11
CA LEU A 123 9.69 6.40 19.04
C LEU A 123 9.07 4.99 19.03
N ALA A 124 9.07 4.30 20.19
CA ALA A 124 8.60 2.91 20.25
C ALA A 124 7.10 2.71 19.95
N GLU A 125 6.27 3.72 20.20
CA GLU A 125 4.82 3.61 19.98
C GLU A 125 4.31 4.23 18.67
N MET A 126 5.02 5.22 18.10
CA MET A 126 4.60 5.89 16.87
C MET A 126 5.40 5.46 15.63
N ASP A 127 6.54 4.77 15.79
CA ASP A 127 7.23 4.21 14.63
C ASP A 127 6.42 3.10 13.96
N ALA A 128 6.70 2.92 12.67
CA ALA A 128 6.11 1.84 11.90
C ALA A 128 6.42 0.48 12.56
N PRO A 129 5.45 -0.45 12.59
CA PRO A 129 5.70 -1.78 13.11
C PRO A 129 6.79 -2.47 12.30
N ARG A 130 7.59 -3.30 12.96
CA ARG A 130 8.66 -4.07 12.33
C ARG A 130 8.07 -5.13 11.39
N LEU A 131 8.20 -4.89 10.09
CA LEU A 131 7.76 -5.82 9.03
C LEU A 131 8.63 -7.09 8.99
N ASP A 132 9.91 -6.99 9.36
CA ASP A 132 10.86 -8.11 9.36
C ASP A 132 10.39 -9.29 10.21
N TRP A 133 9.67 -9.00 11.31
CA TRP A 133 9.12 -10.03 12.19
C TRP A 133 8.02 -10.84 11.50
N ILE A 134 7.18 -10.14 10.72
CA ILE A 134 6.11 -10.76 9.96
C ILE A 134 6.72 -11.63 8.86
N GLU A 135 7.74 -11.13 8.15
CA GLU A 135 8.47 -11.89 7.13
C GLU A 135 9.16 -13.13 7.71
N GLN A 136 9.76 -13.05 8.90
CA GLN A 136 10.39 -14.18 9.60
C GLN A 136 9.37 -15.25 10.00
N ASP A 137 8.21 -14.85 10.51
CA ASP A 137 7.13 -15.78 10.89
C ASP A 137 6.43 -16.40 9.68
N GLY A 138 6.61 -15.81 8.49
CA GLY A 138 6.10 -16.29 7.19
C GLY A 138 4.58 -16.21 7.04
N ALA A 139 3.87 -15.82 8.10
CA ALA A 139 2.42 -15.68 8.13
C ALA A 139 2.00 -14.65 9.19
N TYR A 140 0.83 -14.07 9.01
CA TYR A 140 0.20 -13.16 9.96
C TYR A 140 -1.24 -13.59 10.23
N TRP A 141 -1.76 -13.23 11.40
CA TRP A 141 -3.13 -13.55 11.79
C TRP A 141 -4.05 -12.36 11.56
N THR A 142 -5.19 -12.58 10.91
CA THR A 142 -6.27 -11.60 10.84
C THR A 142 -7.60 -12.28 11.13
N TRP A 143 -8.38 -11.71 12.04
CA TRP A 143 -9.74 -12.18 12.38
C TRP A 143 -9.86 -13.68 12.69
N GLY A 144 -8.83 -14.29 13.29
CA GLY A 144 -8.82 -15.72 13.63
C GLY A 144 -8.38 -16.64 12.49
N GLU A 145 -8.02 -16.10 11.33
CA GLU A 145 -7.43 -16.83 10.20
C GLU A 145 -5.94 -16.52 10.07
N ARG A 146 -5.16 -17.55 9.75
CA ARG A 146 -3.72 -17.43 9.47
C ARG A 146 -3.52 -17.22 7.97
N TRP A 147 -2.87 -16.12 7.61
CA TRP A 147 -2.55 -15.72 6.25
C TRP A 147 -1.06 -15.86 6.00
N GLU A 148 -0.67 -16.65 5.03
CA GLU A 148 0.73 -16.81 4.63
C GLU A 148 1.16 -15.68 3.70
N ILE A 149 2.37 -15.16 3.89
CA ILE A 149 2.90 -14.04 3.08
C ILE A 149 3.16 -14.48 1.65
N THR A 150 3.71 -15.68 1.50
CA THR A 150 3.88 -16.35 0.20
C THR A 150 3.12 -17.67 0.27
N PRO A 151 1.84 -17.71 -0.15
CA PRO A 151 1.12 -18.97 -0.18
C PRO A 151 1.81 -19.94 -1.16
N PRO A 152 2.02 -21.21 -0.79
CA PRO A 152 2.55 -22.20 -1.71
C PRO A 152 1.60 -22.34 -2.90
N ALA A 153 2.15 -22.44 -4.11
CA ALA A 153 1.33 -22.67 -5.28
C ALA A 153 0.54 -23.98 -5.09
N PRO A 154 -0.77 -24.01 -5.39
CA PRO A 154 -1.57 -25.22 -5.20
C PRO A 154 -1.06 -26.32 -6.14
N THR A 155 -0.38 -27.32 -5.57
CA THR A 155 0.08 -28.49 -6.30
C THR A 155 -1.08 -29.47 -6.49
N LEU A 156 -1.13 -30.13 -7.65
CA LEU A 156 -2.16 -31.13 -7.92
C LEU A 156 -2.06 -32.30 -6.94
N GLU A 157 -0.84 -32.73 -6.63
CA GLU A 157 -0.55 -33.80 -5.65
C GLU A 157 -1.03 -33.44 -4.23
N GLY A 158 -0.83 -32.19 -3.79
CA GLY A 158 -1.29 -31.73 -2.49
C GLY A 158 -2.83 -31.68 -2.37
N SER A 159 -3.53 -31.61 -3.50
CA SER A 159 -5.00 -31.69 -3.56
C SER A 159 -5.56 -33.11 -3.72
N GLY A 160 -4.69 -34.12 -3.86
CA GLY A 160 -5.08 -35.51 -4.11
C GLY A 160 -5.70 -35.74 -5.50
N VAL A 161 -5.53 -34.81 -6.43
CA VAL A 161 -6.09 -34.89 -7.79
C VAL A 161 -5.02 -35.41 -8.75
N PRO A 162 -5.29 -36.44 -9.56
CA PRO A 162 -4.33 -36.94 -10.52
C PRO A 162 -4.03 -35.88 -11.60
N CYS A 163 -2.76 -35.77 -11.98
CA CYS A 163 -2.36 -34.94 -13.12
C CYS A 163 -2.80 -35.61 -14.42
N LEU A 164 -3.65 -34.94 -15.19
CA LEU A 164 -4.24 -35.47 -16.44
C LEU A 164 -3.50 -35.02 -17.70
N TYR A 165 -2.39 -34.30 -17.57
CA TYR A 165 -1.62 -33.77 -18.69
C TYR A 165 -0.13 -34.07 -18.52
N ASP A 166 0.60 -34.03 -19.63
CA ASP A 166 2.05 -34.21 -19.60
C ASP A 166 2.73 -32.92 -19.10
N ALA A 167 3.42 -33.02 -17.97
CA ALA A 167 4.15 -31.91 -17.38
C ALA A 167 5.37 -31.49 -18.22
N THR A 168 5.90 -32.40 -19.06
CA THR A 168 7.07 -32.16 -19.91
C THR A 168 6.75 -31.37 -21.18
N GLU A 169 5.47 -31.29 -21.55
CA GLU A 169 5.01 -30.59 -22.76
C GLU A 169 5.23 -29.07 -22.62
N PRO A 170 6.04 -28.44 -23.49
CA PRO A 170 6.35 -27.01 -23.38
C PRO A 170 5.16 -26.12 -23.77
N ASP A 171 4.32 -26.58 -24.70
CA ASP A 171 3.12 -25.84 -25.13
C ASP A 171 1.88 -26.26 -24.33
N ARG A 172 1.63 -25.48 -23.26
CA ARG A 172 0.45 -25.67 -22.41
C ARG A 172 -0.88 -25.52 -23.13
N ARG A 173 -0.92 -24.90 -24.33
CA ARG A 173 -2.16 -24.74 -25.11
C ARG A 173 -2.69 -26.08 -25.59
N VAL A 174 -1.80 -26.98 -26.01
CA VAL A 174 -2.17 -28.33 -26.47
C VAL A 174 -2.76 -29.12 -25.33
N SER A 175 -2.11 -29.10 -24.16
CA SER A 175 -2.60 -29.73 -22.92
C SER A 175 -3.96 -29.17 -22.50
N LEU A 176 -4.16 -27.85 -22.55
CA LEU A 176 -5.43 -27.23 -22.19
C LEU A 176 -6.56 -27.60 -23.17
N GLN A 177 -6.28 -27.67 -24.47
CA GLN A 177 -7.25 -28.16 -25.45
C GLN A 177 -7.58 -29.65 -25.26
N ALA A 178 -6.59 -30.48 -24.91
CA ALA A 178 -6.82 -31.88 -24.59
C ALA A 178 -7.72 -32.02 -23.35
N LEU A 179 -7.43 -31.28 -22.27
CA LEU A 179 -8.26 -31.27 -21.07
C LEU A 179 -9.68 -30.75 -21.31
N LEU A 180 -9.85 -29.77 -22.21
CA LEU A 180 -11.18 -29.30 -22.61
C LEU A 180 -11.96 -30.41 -23.33
N ARG A 181 -11.30 -31.14 -24.24
CA ARG A 181 -11.93 -32.29 -24.92
C ARG A 181 -12.31 -33.38 -23.93
N THR A 182 -11.45 -33.72 -22.99
CA THR A 182 -11.76 -34.72 -21.95
C THR A 182 -12.92 -34.27 -21.07
N PHE A 183 -12.97 -32.98 -20.70
CA PHE A 183 -14.09 -32.42 -19.95
C PHE A 183 -15.41 -32.50 -20.72
N LEU A 184 -15.41 -32.13 -22.00
CA LEU A 184 -16.62 -32.19 -22.84
C LEU A 184 -17.12 -33.63 -22.99
N MET A 185 -16.22 -34.59 -23.21
CA MET A 185 -16.59 -36.01 -23.29
C MET A 185 -17.16 -36.52 -21.95
N ALA A 186 -16.52 -36.20 -20.83
CA ALA A 186 -17.01 -36.58 -19.49
C ALA A 186 -18.36 -35.92 -19.17
N HIS A 187 -18.56 -34.67 -19.58
CA HIS A 187 -19.83 -33.98 -19.38
C HIS A 187 -20.96 -34.58 -20.21
N LEU A 188 -20.70 -34.92 -21.48
CA LEU A 188 -21.68 -35.60 -22.32
C LEU A 188 -22.01 -37.00 -21.78
N ALA A 189 -21.00 -37.75 -21.33
CA ALA A 189 -21.18 -39.05 -20.69
C ALA A 189 -21.96 -38.93 -19.36
N LEU A 190 -21.77 -37.85 -18.60
CA LEU A 190 -22.55 -37.55 -17.40
C LEU A 190 -24.01 -37.29 -17.75
N VAL A 191 -24.29 -36.44 -18.74
CA VAL A 191 -25.66 -36.16 -19.19
C VAL A 191 -26.33 -37.44 -19.69
N ASP A 192 -25.62 -38.27 -20.46
CA ASP A 192 -26.12 -39.57 -20.91
C ASP A 192 -26.36 -40.53 -19.73
N ALA A 193 -25.48 -40.56 -18.73
CA ALA A 193 -25.70 -41.36 -17.53
C ALA A 193 -26.94 -40.92 -16.72
N LEU A 194 -27.29 -39.63 -16.77
CA LEU A 194 -28.44 -39.06 -16.06
C LEU A 194 -29.77 -39.29 -16.79
N THR A 195 -29.76 -39.52 -18.10
CA THR A 195 -30.99 -39.87 -18.86
C THR A 195 -31.38 -41.33 -18.71
N HIS A 196 -30.50 -42.15 -18.16
CA HIS A 196 -30.72 -43.57 -17.88
C HIS A 196 -30.94 -43.78 -16.37
N PRO A 197 -31.61 -44.88 -15.95
CA PRO A 197 -31.71 -45.21 -14.54
C PRO A 197 -30.30 -45.36 -13.93
N PRO A 198 -30.09 -44.91 -12.68
CA PRO A 198 -28.78 -44.92 -12.05
C PRO A 198 -28.25 -46.35 -11.98
N ARG A 199 -27.07 -46.57 -12.58
CA ARG A 199 -26.34 -47.84 -12.49
C ARG A 199 -25.40 -47.77 -11.31
N GLU A 200 -25.81 -48.37 -10.22
CA GLU A 200 -25.00 -48.50 -9.01
C GLU A 200 -24.16 -49.77 -9.07
N TYR A 201 -22.92 -49.67 -8.60
CA TYR A 201 -22.01 -50.81 -8.48
C TYR A 201 -21.13 -50.64 -7.25
N THR A 202 -20.63 -51.75 -6.73
CA THR A 202 -19.70 -51.76 -5.60
C THR A 202 -18.27 -51.70 -6.12
N ALA A 203 -17.56 -50.62 -5.76
CA ALA A 203 -16.13 -50.47 -6.03
C ALA A 203 -15.34 -50.79 -4.77
N TRP A 204 -14.25 -51.54 -4.91
CA TRP A 204 -13.30 -51.76 -3.81
C TRP A 204 -12.25 -50.67 -3.85
N GLN A 205 -12.24 -49.81 -2.83
CA GLN A 205 -11.25 -48.75 -2.69
C GLN A 205 -10.24 -49.15 -1.62
N ALA A 206 -8.95 -48.99 -1.90
CA ALA A 206 -7.90 -49.22 -0.92
C ALA A 206 -8.00 -48.17 0.20
N ASP A 207 -8.05 -48.62 1.44
CA ASP A 207 -8.11 -47.78 2.64
C ASP A 207 -7.13 -48.34 3.67
N GLU A 208 -6.14 -47.53 4.04
CA GLU A 208 -5.07 -47.90 4.97
C GLU A 208 -5.59 -48.10 6.40
N GLN A 209 -6.76 -47.55 6.74
CA GLN A 209 -7.34 -47.66 8.08
C GLN A 209 -8.31 -48.85 8.25
N ALA A 210 -8.63 -49.57 7.17
CA ALA A 210 -9.60 -50.67 7.20
C ALA A 210 -8.93 -52.03 7.54
N PRO A 211 -9.60 -52.91 8.33
CA PRO A 211 -9.04 -54.19 8.77
C PRO A 211 -8.74 -55.22 7.66
N GLY A 212 -9.08 -54.92 6.40
CA GLY A 212 -8.73 -55.70 5.21
C GLY A 212 -8.03 -54.90 4.10
N GLY A 213 -7.60 -53.68 4.38
CA GLY A 213 -6.93 -52.78 3.43
C GLY A 213 -7.81 -52.27 2.26
N GLN A 214 -9.07 -52.69 2.20
CA GLN A 214 -10.04 -52.26 1.20
C GLN A 214 -11.43 -52.11 1.82
N VAL A 215 -12.17 -51.11 1.35
CA VAL A 215 -13.56 -50.83 1.73
C VAL A 215 -14.43 -50.90 0.49
N ALA A 216 -15.58 -51.59 0.60
CA ALA A 216 -16.59 -51.58 -0.44
C ALA A 216 -17.34 -50.24 -0.41
N VAL A 217 -17.15 -49.43 -1.44
CA VAL A 217 -17.83 -48.14 -1.61
C VAL A 217 -18.90 -48.30 -2.68
N LEU A 218 -20.12 -47.92 -2.36
CA LEU A 218 -21.20 -47.86 -3.34
C LEU A 218 -20.96 -46.65 -4.24
N ARG A 219 -20.78 -46.90 -5.54
CA ARG A 219 -20.58 -45.86 -6.56
C ARG A 219 -21.66 -45.95 -7.62
N SER A 220 -21.86 -44.85 -8.34
CA SER A 220 -22.72 -44.81 -9.51
C SER A 220 -21.94 -44.32 -10.71
N THR A 221 -22.34 -44.76 -11.91
CA THR A 221 -21.68 -44.31 -13.15
C THR A 221 -21.72 -42.79 -13.31
N ALA A 222 -22.78 -42.13 -12.84
CA ALA A 222 -22.87 -40.68 -12.85
C ALA A 222 -21.86 -40.02 -11.89
N MET A 223 -21.61 -40.61 -10.72
CA MET A 223 -20.60 -40.11 -9.78
C MET A 223 -19.20 -40.16 -10.39
N ASP A 224 -18.83 -41.25 -11.07
CA ASP A 224 -17.50 -41.37 -11.68
C ASP A 224 -17.29 -40.37 -12.81
N GLN A 225 -18.31 -40.19 -13.68
CA GLN A 225 -18.24 -39.18 -14.74
C GLN A 225 -18.13 -37.76 -14.16
N TRP A 226 -18.80 -37.49 -13.04
CA TRP A 226 -18.66 -36.23 -12.33
C TRP A 226 -17.25 -36.04 -11.74
N GLU A 227 -16.69 -37.07 -11.10
CA GLU A 227 -15.32 -37.03 -10.58
C GLU A 227 -14.28 -36.80 -11.70
N HIS A 228 -14.47 -37.42 -12.86
CA HIS A 228 -13.64 -37.18 -14.04
C HIS A 228 -13.77 -35.75 -14.57
N ALA A 229 -15.00 -35.23 -14.68
CA ALA A 229 -15.23 -33.84 -15.10
C ALA A 229 -14.62 -32.84 -14.11
N ARG A 230 -14.79 -33.08 -12.80
CA ARG A 230 -14.19 -32.27 -11.73
C ARG A 230 -12.66 -32.28 -11.82
N SER A 231 -12.06 -33.46 -12.01
CA SER A 231 -10.62 -33.60 -12.14
C SER A 231 -10.08 -32.84 -13.35
N ALA A 232 -10.76 -32.90 -14.49
CA ALA A 232 -10.39 -32.13 -15.69
C ALA A 232 -10.44 -30.61 -15.43
N ILE A 233 -11.46 -30.10 -14.74
CA ILE A 233 -11.57 -28.68 -14.39
C ILE A 233 -10.41 -28.24 -13.47
N ILE A 234 -10.10 -29.01 -12.43
CA ILE A 234 -9.01 -28.68 -11.49
C ILE A 234 -7.67 -28.64 -12.23
N ASN A 235 -7.41 -29.63 -13.10
CA ASN A 235 -6.21 -29.66 -13.94
C ASN A 235 -6.14 -28.45 -14.89
N MET A 236 -7.25 -28.06 -15.51
CA MET A 236 -7.30 -26.84 -16.35
C MET A 236 -7.01 -25.58 -15.53
N GLN A 237 -7.62 -25.45 -14.34
CA GLN A 237 -7.39 -24.31 -13.46
C GLN A 237 -5.93 -24.20 -13.05
N HIS A 238 -5.28 -25.34 -12.76
CA HIS A 238 -3.86 -25.39 -12.44
C HIS A 238 -3.00 -24.88 -13.61
N LEU A 239 -3.21 -25.39 -14.84
CA LEU A 239 -2.49 -24.90 -16.03
C LEU A 239 -2.73 -23.40 -16.30
N VAL A 240 -3.95 -22.92 -16.11
CA VAL A 240 -4.26 -21.48 -16.25
C VAL A 240 -3.50 -20.67 -15.19
N ASN A 241 -3.40 -21.16 -13.96
CA ASN A 241 -2.64 -20.52 -12.90
C ASN A 241 -1.14 -20.45 -13.23
N GLU A 242 -0.54 -21.49 -13.82
CA GLU A 242 0.84 -21.47 -14.32
C GLU A 242 1.08 -20.39 -15.39
N LEU A 243 0.04 -20.06 -16.18
CA LEU A 243 0.15 -19.06 -17.26
C LEU A 243 0.03 -17.61 -16.76
N ARG A 244 -0.47 -17.36 -15.53
CA ARG A 244 -0.67 -16.00 -14.99
C ARG A 244 0.60 -15.14 -14.98
N PRO A 245 1.78 -15.63 -14.55
CA PRO A 245 3.00 -14.82 -14.58
C PRO A 245 3.44 -14.45 -15.99
N ARG A 246 3.21 -15.32 -16.99
CA ARG A 246 3.49 -15.00 -18.40
C ARG A 246 2.54 -13.93 -18.91
N GLN A 247 1.24 -14.05 -18.61
CA GLN A 247 0.23 -13.05 -18.96
C GLN A 247 0.56 -11.68 -18.36
N ALA A 248 0.97 -11.61 -17.08
CA ALA A 248 1.34 -10.37 -16.43
C ALA A 248 2.53 -9.67 -17.10
N ARG A 249 3.55 -10.44 -17.52
CA ARG A 249 4.70 -9.89 -18.25
C ARG A 249 4.32 -9.35 -19.63
N GLU A 250 3.48 -10.06 -20.37
CA GLU A 250 3.01 -9.57 -21.67
C GLU A 250 2.10 -8.35 -21.53
N ALA A 251 1.24 -8.31 -20.52
CA ALA A 251 0.44 -7.14 -20.19
C ALA A 251 1.32 -5.92 -19.86
N LEU A 252 2.36 -6.10 -19.04
CA LEU A 252 3.31 -5.03 -18.71
C LEU A 252 4.05 -4.53 -19.97
N LYS A 253 4.53 -5.43 -20.83
CA LYS A 253 5.16 -5.05 -22.11
C LYS A 253 4.20 -4.23 -22.96
N GLN A 254 2.92 -4.60 -23.01
CA GLN A 254 1.93 -3.86 -23.76
C GLN A 254 1.74 -2.44 -23.18
N THR A 255 1.57 -2.32 -21.86
CA THR A 255 1.45 -1.01 -21.21
C THR A 255 2.67 -0.13 -21.45
N MET A 256 3.88 -0.70 -21.43
CA MET A 256 5.10 0.06 -21.72
C MET A 256 5.19 0.53 -23.17
N ARG A 257 4.75 -0.29 -24.13
CA ARG A 257 4.64 0.11 -25.55
C ARG A 257 3.66 1.27 -25.69
N ASP A 258 2.49 1.17 -25.06
CA ASP A 258 1.47 2.23 -25.10
C ASP A 258 2.01 3.54 -24.50
N GLN A 259 2.78 3.47 -23.40
CA GLN A 259 3.41 4.64 -22.80
C GLN A 259 4.47 5.28 -23.71
N LEU A 260 5.27 4.47 -24.40
CA LEU A 260 6.25 4.96 -25.37
C LEU A 260 5.58 5.64 -26.55
N ASP A 261 4.51 5.05 -27.07
CA ASP A 261 3.78 5.61 -28.21
C ASP A 261 3.08 6.92 -27.84
N ARG A 262 2.51 7.03 -26.63
CA ARG A 262 1.98 8.31 -26.10
C ARG A 262 3.06 9.38 -26.02
N ARG A 263 4.22 9.07 -25.41
CA ARG A 263 5.34 10.03 -25.32
C ARG A 263 5.85 10.44 -26.69
N ARG A 264 5.94 9.51 -27.65
CA ARG A 264 6.33 9.83 -29.03
C ARG A 264 5.32 10.79 -29.68
N ALA A 265 4.03 10.53 -29.55
CA ALA A 265 2.98 11.40 -30.07
C ALA A 265 3.03 12.80 -29.43
N GLU A 266 3.20 12.89 -28.10
CA GLU A 266 3.36 14.15 -27.37
C GLU A 266 4.60 14.93 -27.84
N THR A 267 5.74 14.26 -28.01
CA THR A 267 6.95 14.92 -28.52
C THR A 267 6.82 15.37 -29.97
N ALA A 268 6.10 14.61 -30.81
CA ALA A 268 5.82 15.00 -32.19
C ALA A 268 4.93 16.26 -32.23
N LEU A 269 3.88 16.30 -31.40
CA LEU A 269 3.01 17.46 -31.23
C LEU A 269 3.79 18.68 -30.71
N LEU A 270 4.63 18.51 -29.69
CA LEU A 270 5.42 19.61 -29.15
C LEU A 270 6.39 20.15 -30.21
N ARG A 271 7.02 19.27 -30.99
CA ARG A 271 7.91 19.68 -32.09
C ARG A 271 7.16 20.45 -33.17
N SER A 272 5.94 20.03 -33.54
CA SER A 272 5.14 20.78 -34.52
C SER A 272 4.75 22.16 -33.99
N ARG A 273 4.30 22.24 -32.73
CA ARG A 273 4.00 23.53 -32.07
C ARG A 273 5.20 24.45 -31.96
N CYS A 274 6.37 23.93 -31.59
CA CYS A 274 7.59 24.74 -31.57
C CYS A 274 8.00 25.22 -32.98
N ALA A 275 7.75 24.43 -34.02
CA ALA A 275 8.01 24.85 -35.39
C ALA A 275 7.06 25.97 -35.83
N GLU A 276 5.76 25.84 -35.51
CA GLU A 276 4.74 26.87 -35.72
C GLU A 276 5.14 28.19 -35.03
N VAL A 277 5.45 28.15 -33.73
CA VAL A 277 5.84 29.34 -32.95
C VAL A 277 7.13 29.98 -33.49
N ARG A 278 8.13 29.19 -33.89
CA ARG A 278 9.35 29.72 -34.50
C ARG A 278 9.08 30.42 -35.83
N GLN A 279 8.16 29.88 -36.63
CA GLN A 279 7.75 30.48 -37.88
C GLN A 279 7.03 31.82 -37.63
N GLU A 280 6.09 31.87 -36.69
CA GLU A 280 5.41 33.12 -36.29
C GLU A 280 6.40 34.18 -35.80
N ILE A 281 7.40 33.81 -34.98
CA ILE A 281 8.44 34.73 -34.52
C ILE A 281 9.29 35.24 -35.70
N ALA A 282 9.62 34.38 -36.67
CA ALA A 282 10.36 34.78 -37.85
C ALA A 282 9.56 35.77 -38.71
N ASP A 283 8.26 35.53 -38.90
CA ASP A 283 7.35 36.41 -39.64
C ASP A 283 7.18 37.77 -38.95
N VAL A 284 7.03 37.79 -37.62
CA VAL A 284 7.00 39.05 -36.85
C VAL A 284 8.34 39.79 -36.96
N ARG A 285 9.48 39.07 -36.90
CA ARG A 285 10.81 39.68 -37.03
C ARG A 285 11.06 40.25 -38.42
N THR A 286 10.61 39.60 -39.48
CA THR A 286 10.71 40.13 -40.85
C THR A 286 9.83 41.37 -41.00
N ALA A 287 8.60 41.34 -40.48
CA ALA A 287 7.72 42.51 -40.44
C ALA A 287 8.35 43.70 -39.68
N LEU A 288 8.92 43.47 -38.49
CA LEU A 288 9.64 44.50 -37.73
C LEU A 288 10.94 44.96 -38.41
N GLY A 289 11.65 44.07 -39.10
CA GLY A 289 12.84 44.41 -39.89
C GLY A 289 12.53 45.30 -41.09
N THR A 290 11.32 45.20 -41.65
CA THR A 290 10.84 46.15 -42.67
C THR A 290 10.41 47.50 -42.09
N VAL A 291 10.08 47.57 -40.79
CA VAL A 291 9.91 48.82 -40.04
C VAL A 291 11.28 49.27 -39.51
N ARG A 292 12.24 49.48 -40.43
CA ARG A 292 13.51 50.12 -40.11
C ARG A 292 13.26 51.60 -39.87
N VAL A 293 13.71 52.10 -38.73
CA VAL A 293 13.56 53.48 -38.25
C VAL A 293 13.98 54.49 -39.33
N PRO A 294 13.08 55.36 -39.84
CA PRO A 294 13.47 56.49 -40.67
C PRO A 294 14.15 57.52 -39.75
N GLY A 295 15.48 57.47 -39.64
CA GLY A 295 16.22 58.41 -38.80
C GLY A 295 17.73 58.23 -38.69
N GLN A 296 18.31 57.09 -39.11
CA GLN A 296 19.76 56.88 -39.01
C GLN A 296 20.57 57.25 -40.27
N ASP A 297 19.92 57.48 -41.42
CA ASP A 297 20.64 57.86 -42.65
C ASP A 297 20.82 59.39 -42.80
N ALA A 298 20.16 60.21 -41.96
CA ALA A 298 20.23 61.67 -42.04
C ALA A 298 21.45 62.28 -41.31
N ALA A 299 22.17 61.53 -40.48
CA ALA A 299 23.27 62.06 -39.66
C ALA A 299 24.68 61.95 -40.32
N MET A 300 24.80 61.34 -41.50
CA MET A 300 26.08 61.21 -42.24
C MET A 300 26.19 62.12 -43.47
N ALA A 301 25.17 62.95 -43.78
CA ALA A 301 25.13 63.78 -44.99
C ALA A 301 25.44 65.28 -44.77
N ASP A 302 25.53 65.78 -43.53
CA ASP A 302 25.69 67.22 -43.23
C ASP A 302 27.15 67.66 -42.99
N GLY A 303 28.08 67.09 -43.76
CA GLY A 303 29.52 67.26 -43.56
C GLY A 303 30.30 67.56 -44.85
N SER A 304 29.82 68.46 -45.72
CA SER A 304 30.67 68.97 -46.81
C SER A 304 30.29 70.36 -47.32
N MET A 305 31.28 71.25 -47.23
CA MET A 305 31.53 72.43 -48.08
C MET A 305 30.68 73.71 -47.93
N ARG A 306 31.23 74.65 -47.16
CA ARG A 306 31.06 76.11 -47.34
C ARG A 306 31.93 76.60 -48.51
N PRO A 307 31.45 77.51 -49.39
CA PRO A 307 32.32 78.25 -50.31
C PRO A 307 32.75 79.61 -49.72
N VAL A 308 33.89 80.08 -50.22
CA VAL A 308 34.45 81.44 -50.09
C VAL A 308 33.78 82.37 -51.08
#